data_AF-A0A354QUL4-F1
#
_entry.id   AF-A0A354QUL4-F1
#
_cell.length_a   1.000
_cell.length_b   1.000
_cell.length_c   1.000
_cell.angle_alpha   90.00
_cell.angle_beta   90.00
_cell.angle_gamma   90.00
#
_symmetry.space_group_name_H-M   'P 1'
#
loop_
_entity.id
_entity.type
_entity.pdbx_description
1 polymer ?
#
loop_
_entity_poly.entity_id
_entity_poly.type
_entity_poly.pdbx_seq_one_letter_code
_entity_poly.pdbx_strand_id
1 'polypeptide(L)'
;MMTETTLLTPDLYGIGCFEGIEALYPIHVLADAIKKLVLTKTITEETSSAEIRTQLAVEVMKELTYPDFKSLRGYLFAYRRHKPSIRAESLALTPELFHLLQEKPEAYFN
;
A
#
# COMPACT_ATOMS: atom_id res chain seq x y z
N MET A 1 12.36 16.27 -6.18
CA MET A 1 10.89 16.29 -6.23
C MET A 1 10.47 15.64 -7.53
N MET A 2 9.66 14.58 -7.50
CA MET A 2 8.97 14.14 -8.71
C MET A 2 7.75 15.04 -8.89
N THR A 3 7.88 16.04 -9.75
CA THR A 3 6.87 17.08 -10.03
C THR A 3 5.99 16.78 -11.23
N GLU A 4 6.16 15.63 -11.88
CA GLU A 4 5.31 15.20 -12.98
C GLU A 4 4.88 13.77 -12.69
N THR A 5 3.63 13.48 -13.03
CA THR A 5 2.95 12.20 -13.01
C THR A 5 3.75 11.17 -13.84
N THR A 6 4.90 10.76 -13.33
CA THR A 6 5.59 9.57 -13.81
C THR A 6 4.64 8.46 -13.45
N LEU A 7 3.88 7.98 -14.44
CA LEU A 7 3.01 6.82 -14.30
C LEU A 7 3.83 5.75 -13.58
N LEU A 8 3.47 5.46 -12.33
CA LEU A 8 4.09 4.39 -11.57
C LEU A 8 3.78 3.11 -12.33
N THR A 9 4.72 2.64 -13.14
CA THR A 9 4.58 1.34 -13.78
C THR A 9 4.97 0.29 -12.74
N PRO A 10 4.10 -0.70 -12.45
CA PRO A 10 4.33 -1.65 -11.37
C PRO A 10 5.58 -2.52 -11.59
N ASP A 11 6.04 -2.66 -12.83
CA ASP A 11 7.30 -3.35 -13.16
C ASP A 11 8.55 -2.57 -12.71
N LEU A 12 8.48 -1.24 -12.71
CA LEU A 12 9.62 -0.37 -12.38
C LEU A 12 9.54 0.19 -10.96
N TYR A 13 8.34 0.30 -10.41
CA TYR A 13 8.10 0.93 -9.11
C TYR A 13 7.26 0.03 -8.20
N GLY A 14 7.64 0.00 -6.93
CA GLY A 14 6.81 -0.52 -5.84
C GLY A 14 6.38 0.61 -4.91
N ILE A 15 5.39 0.31 -4.07
CA ILE A 15 4.96 1.19 -2.98
C ILE A 15 5.19 0.47 -1.66
N GLY A 16 5.83 1.18 -0.73
CA GLY A 16 6.04 0.74 0.63
C GLY A 16 5.33 1.64 1.62
N CYS A 17 5.23 1.15 2.85
CA CYS A 17 4.65 1.85 3.98
C CYS A 17 5.67 1.99 5.10
N PHE A 18 5.75 3.17 5.71
CA PHE A 18 6.46 3.36 6.97
C PHE A 18 5.67 2.78 8.15
N GLU A 19 6.38 2.49 9.24
CA GLU A 19 5.79 2.03 10.49
C GLU A 19 4.77 3.04 11.05
N GLY A 20 3.67 2.53 11.61
CA GLY A 20 2.60 3.33 12.20
C GLY A 20 1.48 3.71 11.25
N ILE A 21 1.55 3.32 9.97
CA ILE A 21 0.49 3.56 8.99
C ILE A 21 -0.84 2.92 9.41
N GLU A 22 -0.79 1.79 10.12
CA GLU A 22 -1.97 1.02 10.53
C GLU A 22 -2.88 1.79 11.50
N ALA A 23 -2.31 2.73 12.26
CA ALA A 23 -3.07 3.61 13.16
C ALA A 23 -3.95 4.63 12.42
N LEU A 24 -3.72 4.82 11.11
CA LEU A 24 -4.48 5.73 10.25
C LEU A 24 -5.59 5.00 9.48
N TYR A 25 -5.59 3.68 9.47
CA TYR A 25 -6.62 2.93 8.75
C TYR A 25 -7.96 3.03 9.49
N PRO A 26 -9.08 3.25 8.77
CA PRO A 26 -10.40 3.16 9.36
C PRO A 26 -10.60 1.79 10.00
N ILE A 27 -11.07 1.76 11.25
CA ILE A 27 -11.15 0.52 12.03
C ILE A 27 -11.99 -0.57 11.37
N HIS A 28 -13.05 -0.19 10.66
CA HIS A 28 -13.92 -1.12 9.94
C HIS A 28 -13.21 -1.73 8.72
N VAL A 29 -12.50 -0.91 7.93
CA VAL A 29 -11.68 -1.38 6.81
C VAL A 29 -10.59 -2.34 7.30
N LEU A 30 -9.93 -2.00 8.40
CA LEU A 30 -8.91 -2.85 9.00
C LEU A 30 -9.49 -4.20 9.45
N ALA A 31 -10.64 -4.20 10.13
CA ALA A 31 -11.30 -5.42 10.59
C ALA A 31 -11.74 -6.31 9.42
N ASP A 32 -12.30 -5.73 8.36
CA ASP A 32 -12.74 -6.47 7.17
C ASP A 32 -11.56 -7.04 6.38
N ALA A 33 -10.46 -6.29 6.26
CA ALA A 33 -9.22 -6.78 5.65
C ALA A 33 -8.66 -7.98 6.42
N ILE A 34 -8.53 -7.89 7.74
CA ILE A 34 -8.07 -9.02 8.59
C ILE A 34 -8.99 -10.23 8.41
N LYS A 35 -10.31 -10.03 8.51
CA LYS A 35 -11.30 -11.09 8.34
C LYS A 35 -11.14 -11.78 6.98
N LYS A 36 -10.96 -11.01 5.91
CA LYS A 36 -10.77 -11.55 4.56
C LYS A 36 -9.50 -12.39 4.47
N LEU A 37 -8.36 -11.85 4.92
CA LEU A 37 -7.07 -12.54 4.88
C LEU A 37 -7.08 -13.89 5.63
N VAL A 38 -7.78 -13.95 6.76
CA VAL A 38 -7.95 -15.20 7.53
C VAL A 38 -8.87 -16.18 6.79
N LEU A 39 -10.02 -15.72 6.30
CA LEU A 39 -11.00 -16.59 5.63
C LEU A 39 -10.48 -17.16 4.30
N THR A 40 -9.64 -16.42 3.59
CA THR A 40 -8.99 -16.89 2.35
C THR A 40 -7.74 -17.72 2.59
N LYS A 41 -7.32 -17.89 3.86
CA LYS A 41 -6.06 -18.53 4.25
C LYS A 41 -4.83 -17.88 3.62
N THR A 42 -4.92 -16.57 3.33
CA THR A 42 -3.80 -15.77 2.81
C THR A 42 -2.74 -15.57 3.89
N ILE A 43 -3.15 -15.49 5.16
CA ILE A 43 -2.25 -15.49 6.31
C ILE A 43 -2.42 -16.78 7.12
N THR A 44 -1.30 -17.34 7.55
CA THR A 44 -1.18 -18.55 8.36
C THR A 44 -0.20 -18.30 9.50
N GLU A 45 -0.03 -19.27 10.40
CA GLU A 45 0.95 -19.20 11.49
C GLU A 45 2.40 -19.03 11.00
N GLU A 46 2.69 -19.46 9.76
CA GLU A 46 4.01 -19.36 9.15
C GLU A 46 4.23 -18.03 8.40
N THR A 47 3.19 -17.20 8.26
CA THR A 47 3.29 -15.94 7.53
C THR A 47 4.01 -14.91 8.38
N SER A 48 5.06 -14.30 7.85
CA SER A 48 5.84 -13.31 8.60
C SER A 48 5.02 -12.04 8.87
N SER A 49 5.35 -11.33 9.95
CA SER A 49 4.69 -10.05 10.26
C SER A 49 4.84 -9.02 9.12
N ALA A 50 5.95 -9.05 8.39
CA ALA A 50 6.16 -8.18 7.23
C ALA A 50 5.19 -8.52 6.08
N GLU A 51 5.04 -9.79 5.74
CA GLU A 51 4.08 -10.25 4.72
C GLU A 51 2.64 -9.94 5.14
N ILE A 52 2.28 -10.19 6.41
CA ILE A 52 0.96 -9.83 6.94
C ILE A 52 0.68 -8.35 6.73
N ARG A 53 1.63 -7.46 7.06
CA ARG A 53 1.47 -6.01 6.88
C ARG A 53 1.34 -5.60 5.42
N THR A 54 2.09 -6.24 4.52
CA THR A 54 1.96 -6.01 3.07
C THR A 54 0.57 -6.44 2.56
N GLN A 55 0.12 -7.64 2.91
CA GLN A 55 -1.21 -8.15 2.52
C GLN A 55 -2.33 -7.29 3.11
N LEU A 56 -2.15 -6.80 4.34
CA LEU A 56 -3.08 -5.89 4.97
C LEU A 56 -3.15 -4.56 4.23
N ALA A 57 -2.01 -3.98 3.85
CA ALA A 57 -1.97 -2.75 3.05
C ALA A 57 -2.68 -2.93 1.69
N VAL A 58 -2.49 -4.07 1.03
CA VAL A 58 -3.17 -4.43 -0.22
C VAL A 58 -4.69 -4.44 -0.04
N GLU A 59 -5.20 -5.15 0.97
CA GLU A 59 -6.64 -5.27 1.19
C GLU A 59 -7.27 -3.97 1.69
N VAL A 60 -6.60 -3.23 2.55
CA VAL A 60 -7.05 -1.91 3.01
C VAL A 60 -7.18 -0.95 1.82
N MET A 61 -6.19 -0.91 0.93
CA MET A 61 -6.16 0.03 -0.20
C MET A 61 -7.36 -0.13 -1.15
N LYS A 62 -7.94 -1.33 -1.26
CA LYS A 62 -9.12 -1.61 -2.09
C LYS A 62 -10.37 -0.88 -1.56
N GLU A 63 -10.44 -0.71 -0.25
CA GLU A 63 -11.65 -0.27 0.47
C GLU A 63 -11.56 1.17 1.02
N LEU A 64 -10.37 1.78 1.00
CA LEU A 64 -10.21 3.16 1.47
C LEU A 64 -11.04 4.14 0.64
N THR A 65 -11.54 5.19 1.29
CA THR A 65 -12.02 6.38 0.58
C THR A 65 -10.83 7.28 0.19
N TYR A 66 -11.01 8.16 -0.80
CA TYR A 66 -9.95 9.11 -1.16
C TYR A 66 -9.51 10.02 0.02
N PRO A 67 -10.43 10.55 0.87
CA PRO A 67 -10.05 11.23 2.11
C PRO A 67 -9.15 10.41 3.03
N ASP A 68 -9.48 9.14 3.26
CA ASP A 68 -8.66 8.25 4.10
C ASP A 68 -7.29 8.02 3.47
N PHE A 69 -7.24 7.78 2.15
CA PHE A 69 -6.00 7.63 1.42
C PHE A 69 -5.09 8.86 1.57
N LYS A 70 -5.64 10.08 1.45
CA LYS A 70 -4.84 11.30 1.67
C LYS A 70 -4.28 11.41 3.08
N SER A 71 -4.94 10.84 4.08
CA SER A 71 -4.46 10.85 5.47
C SER A 71 -3.16 10.06 5.64
N LEU A 72 -2.89 9.10 4.74
CA LEU A 72 -1.67 8.29 4.70
C LEU A 72 -0.43 9.06 4.19
N ARG A 73 -0.58 10.36 3.92
CA ARG A 73 0.52 11.22 3.47
C ARG A 73 1.68 11.14 4.46
N GLY A 74 2.89 10.93 3.91
CA GLY A 74 4.10 10.81 4.71
C GLY A 74 4.36 9.38 5.22
N TYR A 75 3.38 8.48 5.15
CA TYR A 75 3.56 7.06 5.44
C TYR A 75 3.74 6.22 4.18
N LEU A 76 3.17 6.64 3.05
CA LEU A 76 3.39 5.99 1.76
C LEU A 76 4.61 6.55 1.04
N PHE A 77 5.43 5.67 0.46
CA PHE A 77 6.55 6.02 -0.38
C PHE A 77 6.64 5.10 -1.60
N ALA A 78 7.16 5.62 -2.70
CA ALA A 78 7.53 4.81 -3.85
C ALA A 78 9.00 4.39 -3.73
N TYR A 79 9.35 3.28 -4.37
CA TYR A 79 10.73 2.90 -4.58
C TYR A 79 10.89 2.26 -5.96
N ARG A 80 12.09 2.38 -6.53
CA ARG A 80 12.43 1.68 -7.77
C ARG A 80 12.71 0.21 -7.49
N ARG A 81 12.05 -0.68 -8.23
CA ARG A 81 12.36 -2.11 -8.26
C ARG A 81 13.72 -2.35 -8.91
N HIS A 82 14.28 -3.54 -8.68
CA HIS A 82 15.53 -4.01 -9.28
C HIS A 82 16.74 -3.09 -9.05
N LYS A 83 16.75 -2.39 -7.91
CA LYS A 83 17.91 -1.62 -7.44
C LYS A 83 18.59 -2.34 -6.28
N PRO A 84 19.94 -2.28 -6.18
CA PRO A 84 20.67 -2.91 -5.08
C PRO A 84 20.36 -2.29 -3.71
N SER A 85 19.80 -1.08 -3.69
CA SER A 85 19.30 -0.44 -2.48
C SER A 85 17.93 0.20 -2.74
N ILE A 86 17.06 0.15 -1.73
CA ILE A 86 15.76 0.81 -1.73
C ILE A 86 15.98 2.27 -1.32
N ARG A 87 15.52 3.18 -2.17
CA ARG A 87 15.43 4.60 -1.83
C ARG A 87 13.95 4.99 -1.80
N ALA A 88 13.51 5.47 -0.65
CA ALA A 88 12.16 6.00 -0.51
C ALA A 88 12.03 7.32 -1.27
N GLU A 89 11.04 7.38 -2.15
CA GLU A 89 10.66 8.54 -2.93
C GLU A 89 9.27 9.02 -2.48
N SER A 90 9.13 10.32 -2.25
CA SER A 90 7.88 10.92 -1.81
C SER A 90 6.78 10.72 -2.86
N LEU A 91 5.60 10.31 -2.44
CA LEU A 91 4.43 10.18 -3.30
C LEU A 91 3.48 11.38 -3.19
N ALA A 92 3.07 11.90 -4.35
CA ALA A 92 1.93 12.81 -4.41
C ALA A 92 0.64 11.97 -4.38
N LEU A 93 -0.15 12.09 -3.30
CA LEU A 93 -1.42 11.35 -3.15
C LEU A 93 -2.56 12.01 -3.95
N THR A 94 -2.45 11.92 -5.28
CA THR A 94 -3.46 12.46 -6.22
C THR A 94 -4.62 11.49 -6.40
N PRO A 95 -5.78 11.94 -6.94
CA PRO A 95 -6.89 11.06 -7.29
C PRO A 95 -6.50 9.96 -8.28
N GLU A 96 -5.64 10.26 -9.26
CA GLU A 96 -5.18 9.30 -10.27
C GLU A 96 -4.38 8.16 -9.63
N LEU A 97 -3.47 8.51 -8.71
CA LEU A 97 -2.73 7.51 -7.94
C LEU A 97 -3.67 6.67 -7.07
N PHE A 98 -4.64 7.31 -6.40
CA PHE A 98 -5.60 6.59 -5.59
C PHE A 98 -6.39 5.56 -6.41
N HIS A 99 -6.95 5.95 -7.55
CA HIS A 99 -7.68 5.04 -8.42
C HIS A 99 -6.79 3.91 -8.96
N LEU A 100 -5.55 4.24 -9.33
CA LEU A 100 -4.56 3.25 -9.78
C LEU A 100 -4.29 2.18 -8.71
N LEU A 101 -4.12 2.59 -7.45
CA LEU A 101 -3.89 1.69 -6.33
C LEU A 101 -5.14 0.97 -5.86
N GLN A 102 -6.32 1.55 -6.03
CA GLN A 102 -7.57 0.89 -5.70
C GLN A 102 -7.90 -0.22 -6.69
N GLU A 103 -7.58 -0.05 -7.98
CA GLU A 103 -7.85 -1.05 -9.01
C GLU A 103 -6.95 -2.28 -8.87
N LYS A 104 -5.64 -2.09 -8.61
CA LYS A 104 -4.63 -3.16 -8.61
C LYS A 104 -3.53 -2.95 -7.56
N PRO A 105 -3.84 -2.93 -6.26
CA PRO A 105 -2.85 -2.64 -5.22
C PRO A 105 -1.74 -3.70 -5.18
N GLU A 106 -2.05 -4.97 -5.38
CA GLU A 106 -1.08 -6.08 -5.42
C GLU A 106 0.03 -5.93 -6.46
N ALA A 107 -0.17 -5.10 -7.50
CA ALA A 107 0.89 -4.81 -8.46
C ALA A 107 1.99 -3.91 -7.87
N TYR A 108 1.67 -3.13 -6.84
CA TYR A 108 2.55 -2.11 -6.26
C TYR A 108 3.14 -2.54 -4.92
N PHE A 109 2.35 -3.19 -4.08
CA PHE A 109 2.78 -3.67 -2.76
C PHE A 109 3.30 -5.10 -2.87
N ASN A 110 4.62 -5.27 -3.06
CA ASN A 110 5.34 -6.56 -3.05
C ASN A 110 6.73 -6.41 -2.44
#